data_AF-A0AA37LB21-F1
#
_entry.id   AF-A0AA37LB21-F1
#
_cell.length_a   1.000
_cell.length_b   1.000
_cell.length_c   1.000
_cell.angle_alpha   90.00
_cell.angle_beta   90.00
_cell.angle_gamma   90.00
#
_symmetry.space_group_name_H-M   'P 1'
#
loop_
_entity.id
_entity.type
_entity.pdbx_description
1 polymer ?
#
loop_
_entity_poly.entity_id
_entity_poly.type
_entity_poly.pdbx_seq_one_letter_code
_entity_poly.pdbx_strand_id
1 'polypeptide(L)'
;MKPQALLFAAALLPGFVTAAPADVKAAAKPPAFFLAGDSTTAVQSTGGGGWGNGFLGFLKKPAFGTNYGRNGRTTVDYVSLGYWDTVKSAVKANTANFDVYVTIQFGHNDQKPEKNITLDQYQTNLGNLAKEIKALGATPILVTPLTRRSFSSAGVVTNNLANERERTIAAATATKTTYIDLNLNSRKYVQAIGEEKAHSYNLVPSDNTHLNAEGSVVFGRLVADLLLQKETQLAQWFTPNKTLSDEIWKAINGSSV
;
A
#
# COMPACT_ATOMS: atom_id res chain seq x y z
N MET A 1 -5.54 -78.34 -49.82
CA MET A 1 -5.62 -77.80 -48.45
C MET A 1 -5.02 -76.39 -48.46
N LYS A 2 -5.84 -75.35 -48.30
CA LYS A 2 -5.40 -73.94 -48.18
C LYS A 2 -6.06 -73.35 -46.91
N PRO A 3 -5.35 -72.52 -46.12
CA PRO A 3 -5.81 -72.12 -44.79
C PRO A 3 -6.88 -71.01 -44.87
N GLN A 4 -7.89 -71.09 -44.01
CA GLN A 4 -8.86 -70.01 -43.76
C GLN A 4 -8.22 -68.97 -42.84
N ALA A 5 -8.21 -67.70 -43.26
CA ALA A 5 -7.84 -66.57 -42.42
C ALA A 5 -9.08 -66.10 -41.64
N LEU A 6 -9.02 -66.17 -40.31
CA LEU A 6 -9.99 -65.53 -39.42
C LEU A 6 -9.71 -64.02 -39.37
N LEU A 7 -10.65 -63.20 -39.80
CA LEU A 7 -10.69 -61.76 -39.53
C LEU A 7 -11.30 -61.53 -38.14
N PHE A 8 -10.50 -61.03 -37.20
CA PHE A 8 -11.00 -60.45 -35.95
C PHE A 8 -11.43 -59.00 -36.20
N ALA A 9 -12.73 -58.72 -36.09
CA ALA A 9 -13.26 -57.37 -36.03
C ALA A 9 -13.10 -56.83 -34.59
N ALA A 10 -12.21 -55.86 -34.40
CA ALA A 10 -12.08 -55.14 -33.14
C ALA A 10 -13.22 -54.11 -33.03
N ALA A 11 -14.13 -54.32 -32.08
CA ALA A 11 -15.17 -53.35 -31.73
C ALA A 11 -14.56 -52.20 -30.92
N LEU A 12 -14.48 -51.01 -31.52
CA LEU A 12 -14.15 -49.76 -30.83
C LEU A 12 -15.35 -49.32 -29.99
N LEU A 13 -15.24 -49.44 -28.67
CA LEU A 13 -16.18 -48.82 -27.73
C LEU A 13 -15.90 -47.31 -27.66
N PRO A 14 -16.92 -46.43 -27.78
CA PRO A 14 -16.75 -45.00 -27.58
C PRO A 14 -16.49 -44.72 -26.09
N GLY A 15 -15.26 -44.32 -25.77
CA GLY A 15 -14.91 -43.82 -24.45
C GLY A 15 -15.57 -42.47 -24.19
N PHE A 16 -16.47 -42.41 -23.22
CA PHE A 16 -16.98 -41.14 -22.69
C PHE A 16 -15.85 -40.46 -21.91
N VAL A 17 -15.26 -39.41 -22.50
CA VAL A 17 -14.36 -38.51 -21.78
C VAL A 17 -15.23 -37.64 -20.88
N THR A 18 -15.22 -37.91 -19.58
CA THR A 18 -15.79 -36.99 -18.58
C THR A 18 -14.89 -35.76 -18.52
N ALA A 19 -15.37 -34.63 -19.05
CA ALA A 19 -14.72 -33.35 -18.84
C ALA A 19 -14.70 -33.07 -17.33
N ALA A 20 -13.50 -32.87 -16.77
CA ALA A 20 -13.36 -32.40 -15.40
C ALA A 20 -14.13 -31.07 -15.25
N PRO A 21 -14.84 -30.84 -14.13
CA PRO A 21 -15.50 -29.57 -13.90
C PRO A 21 -14.44 -28.47 -13.95
N ALA A 22 -14.68 -27.46 -14.81
CA ALA A 22 -13.84 -26.27 -14.85
C ALA A 22 -13.78 -25.67 -13.44
N ASP A 23 -12.57 -25.39 -12.95
CA ASP A 23 -12.35 -24.67 -11.70
C ASP A 23 -13.11 -23.34 -11.75
N VAL A 24 -14.29 -23.30 -11.13
CA VAL A 24 -15.04 -22.05 -10.95
C VAL A 24 -14.23 -21.24 -9.94
N LYS A 25 -13.40 -20.31 -10.43
CA LYS A 25 -12.78 -19.29 -9.59
C LYS A 25 -13.90 -18.65 -8.77
N ALA A 26 -13.87 -18.84 -7.46
CA ALA A 26 -14.75 -18.14 -6.54
C ALA A 26 -14.69 -16.64 -6.86
N ALA A 27 -15.84 -15.97 -6.91
CA ALA A 27 -15.89 -14.54 -7.13
C ALA A 27 -15.03 -13.82 -6.07
N ALA A 28 -14.16 -12.91 -6.50
CA ALA A 28 -13.28 -12.17 -5.60
C ALA A 28 -14.12 -11.43 -4.55
N LYS A 29 -13.72 -11.52 -3.28
CA LYS A 29 -14.42 -10.84 -2.20
C LYS A 29 -14.18 -9.34 -2.34
N PRO A 30 -15.09 -8.47 -1.87
CA PRO A 30 -14.76 -7.06 -1.76
C PRO A 30 -13.56 -6.86 -0.83
N PRO A 31 -12.71 -5.84 -1.09
CA PRO A 31 -11.55 -5.60 -0.26
C PRO A 31 -11.90 -4.84 1.02
N ALA A 32 -11.18 -5.18 2.10
CA ALA A 32 -11.17 -4.40 3.34
C ALA A 32 -9.75 -3.87 3.59
N PHE A 33 -9.59 -2.56 3.73
CA PHE A 33 -8.28 -1.92 3.94
C PHE A 33 -8.06 -1.50 5.40
N PHE A 34 -6.97 -1.92 6.01
CA PHE A 34 -6.54 -1.48 7.33
C PHE A 34 -5.20 -0.76 7.24
N LEU A 35 -5.18 0.53 7.60
CA LEU A 35 -4.00 1.37 7.37
C LEU A 35 -3.19 1.51 8.66
N ALA A 36 -2.03 0.86 8.73
CA ALA A 36 -1.09 0.99 9.84
C ALA A 36 0.01 1.99 9.50
N GLY A 37 0.34 2.89 10.44
CA GLY A 37 1.43 3.84 10.24
C GLY A 37 1.54 4.91 11.31
N ASP A 38 2.43 5.86 11.05
CA ASP A 38 2.67 7.03 11.89
C ASP A 38 1.67 8.18 11.62
N SER A 39 2.03 9.41 12.02
CA SER A 39 1.19 10.60 11.82
C SER A 39 0.94 10.96 10.35
N THR A 40 1.75 10.48 9.40
CA THR A 40 1.52 10.73 7.96
C THR A 40 0.58 9.72 7.32
N THR A 41 0.13 8.71 8.09
CA THR A 41 -1.02 7.85 7.75
C THR A 41 -2.26 8.25 8.54
N ALA A 42 -2.08 8.74 9.78
CA ALA A 42 -3.14 9.01 10.74
C ALA A 42 -4.23 10.00 10.27
N VAL A 43 -5.36 9.96 10.97
CA VAL A 43 -6.44 10.92 10.80
C VAL A 43 -5.99 12.34 11.17
N GLN A 44 -6.70 13.34 10.64
CA GLN A 44 -6.45 14.73 10.98
C GLN A 44 -6.62 15.00 12.46
N SER A 45 -5.63 15.67 13.06
CA SER A 45 -5.54 15.98 14.49
C SER A 45 -4.50 17.08 14.71
N THR A 46 -4.44 17.67 15.91
CA THR A 46 -3.33 18.57 16.26
C THR A 46 -2.01 17.78 16.20
N GLY A 47 -1.10 18.19 15.31
CA GLY A 47 0.19 17.52 15.12
C GLY A 47 0.11 16.16 14.42
N GLY A 48 -0.98 15.89 13.67
CA GLY A 48 -1.12 14.68 12.86
C GLY A 48 -2.07 14.87 11.69
N GLY A 49 -1.71 14.36 10.53
CA GLY A 49 -2.46 14.59 9.30
C GLY A 49 -1.82 13.82 8.15
N GLY A 50 -2.46 12.73 7.76
CA GLY A 50 -1.92 11.78 6.80
C GLY A 50 -2.74 11.60 5.55
N TRP A 51 -2.22 10.77 4.64
CA TRP A 51 -2.90 10.40 3.38
C TRP A 51 -4.04 9.40 3.60
N GLY A 52 -4.09 8.73 4.76
CA GLY A 52 -4.92 7.54 5.00
C GLY A 52 -6.40 7.77 4.75
N ASN A 53 -7.00 8.82 5.30
CA ASN A 53 -8.42 9.09 5.08
C ASN A 53 -8.73 9.54 3.64
N GLY A 54 -7.82 10.27 3.00
CA GLY A 54 -7.96 10.60 1.58
C GLY A 54 -7.95 9.35 0.70
N PHE A 55 -7.09 8.37 0.98
CA PHE A 55 -7.10 7.07 0.31
C PHE A 55 -8.44 6.33 0.53
N LEU A 56 -8.89 6.21 1.78
CA LEU A 56 -10.15 5.51 2.10
C LEU A 56 -11.37 6.19 1.47
N GLY A 57 -11.33 7.52 1.29
CA GLY A 57 -12.41 8.30 0.66
C GLY A 57 -12.69 7.91 -0.79
N PHE A 58 -11.75 7.22 -1.46
CA PHE A 58 -11.96 6.70 -2.82
C PHE A 58 -12.61 5.32 -2.84
N LEU A 59 -12.78 4.61 -1.72
CA LEU A 59 -13.36 3.26 -1.74
C LEU A 59 -14.87 3.29 -2.04
N LYS A 60 -15.33 2.31 -2.81
CA LYS A 60 -16.74 2.06 -3.14
C LYS A 60 -17.24 0.84 -2.39
N LYS A 61 -18.39 0.97 -1.73
CA LYS A 61 -19.10 -0.18 -1.14
C LYS A 61 -19.32 -1.28 -2.17
N PRO A 62 -19.28 -2.56 -1.77
CA PRO A 62 -19.03 -3.07 -0.41
C PRO A 62 -17.58 -3.01 0.11
N ALA A 63 -16.61 -2.50 -0.65
CA ALA A 63 -15.28 -2.24 -0.10
C ALA A 63 -15.33 -1.19 1.00
N PHE A 64 -14.46 -1.33 2.00
CA PHE A 64 -14.34 -0.39 3.10
C PHE A 64 -12.92 -0.37 3.65
N GLY A 65 -12.66 0.53 4.60
CA GLY A 65 -11.44 0.45 5.37
C GLY A 65 -11.46 1.25 6.65
N THR A 66 -10.40 1.09 7.44
CA THR A 66 -10.21 1.76 8.72
C THR A 66 -8.78 2.28 8.81
N ASN A 67 -8.65 3.54 9.19
CA ASN A 67 -7.36 4.17 9.40
C ASN A 67 -6.90 3.92 10.84
N TYR A 68 -5.85 3.11 11.00
CA TYR A 68 -5.21 2.83 12.29
C TYR A 68 -3.91 3.63 12.48
N GLY A 69 -3.61 4.61 11.62
CA GLY A 69 -2.43 5.46 11.79
C GLY A 69 -2.43 6.16 13.15
N ARG A 70 -1.26 6.25 13.78
CA ARG A 70 -1.08 6.82 15.13
C ARG A 70 0.07 7.82 15.15
N ASN A 71 -0.21 9.00 15.71
CA ASN A 71 0.77 10.08 15.75
C ASN A 71 2.02 9.69 16.53
N GLY A 72 3.18 10.11 16.02
CA GLY A 72 4.47 9.97 16.69
C GLY A 72 5.02 8.54 16.80
N ARG A 73 4.35 7.55 16.19
CA ARG A 73 4.75 6.15 16.33
C ARG A 73 5.90 5.76 15.41
N THR A 74 6.74 4.89 15.95
CA THR A 74 7.76 4.12 15.26
C THR A 74 7.26 2.70 15.05
N THR A 75 7.97 1.91 14.27
CA THR A 75 7.71 0.46 14.15
C THR A 75 7.79 -0.28 15.50
N VAL A 76 8.57 0.23 16.46
CA VAL A 76 8.75 -0.38 17.79
C VAL A 76 7.59 -0.05 18.72
N ASP A 77 7.29 1.24 18.92
CA ASP A 77 6.26 1.63 19.89
C ASP A 77 4.84 1.37 19.39
N TYR A 78 4.63 1.30 18.07
CA TYR A 78 3.35 0.89 17.49
C TYR A 78 3.00 -0.54 17.92
N VAL A 79 4.00 -1.42 18.02
CA VAL A 79 3.84 -2.80 18.50
C VAL A 79 3.76 -2.83 20.02
N SER A 80 4.75 -2.25 20.73
CA SER A 80 4.83 -2.39 22.20
C SER A 80 3.67 -1.72 22.95
N LEU A 81 3.01 -0.74 22.34
CA LEU A 81 1.82 -0.08 22.91
C LEU A 81 0.49 -0.72 22.47
N GLY A 82 0.52 -1.87 21.78
CA GLY A 82 -0.68 -2.65 21.43
C GLY A 82 -1.49 -2.14 20.24
N TYR A 83 -1.05 -1.10 19.53
CA TYR A 83 -1.76 -0.61 18.33
C TYR A 83 -1.73 -1.66 17.21
N TRP A 84 -0.65 -2.42 17.10
CA TRP A 84 -0.57 -3.52 16.14
C TRP A 84 -1.58 -4.65 16.42
N ASP A 85 -1.84 -4.96 17.69
CA ASP A 85 -2.83 -5.99 18.04
C ASP A 85 -4.26 -5.58 17.64
N THR A 86 -4.56 -4.28 17.63
CA THR A 86 -5.82 -3.75 17.11
C THR A 86 -5.95 -4.03 15.60
N VAL A 87 -4.88 -3.79 14.83
CA VAL A 87 -4.86 -4.08 13.38
C VAL A 87 -5.05 -5.57 13.13
N LYS A 88 -4.29 -6.44 13.84
CA LYS A 88 -4.42 -7.90 13.71
C LYS A 88 -5.83 -8.40 14.07
N SER A 89 -6.46 -7.80 15.07
CA SER A 89 -7.84 -8.14 15.45
C SER A 89 -8.82 -7.79 14.34
N ALA A 90 -8.67 -6.62 13.71
CA ALA A 90 -9.47 -6.22 12.57
C ALA A 90 -9.28 -7.15 11.37
N VAL A 91 -8.04 -7.58 11.10
CA VAL A 91 -7.74 -8.58 10.05
C VAL A 91 -8.51 -9.87 10.30
N LYS A 92 -8.33 -10.47 11.48
CA LYS A 92 -9.00 -11.73 11.85
C LYS A 92 -10.53 -11.65 11.74
N ALA A 93 -11.12 -10.51 12.10
CA ALA A 93 -12.55 -10.31 12.06
C ALA A 93 -13.13 -10.23 10.63
N ASN A 94 -12.30 -10.00 9.60
CA ASN A 94 -12.78 -9.67 8.25
C ASN A 94 -12.34 -10.64 7.15
N THR A 95 -11.27 -11.43 7.33
CA THR A 95 -10.77 -12.36 6.28
C THR A 95 -11.78 -13.42 5.84
N ALA A 96 -12.75 -13.75 6.70
CA ALA A 96 -13.84 -14.66 6.34
C ALA A 96 -14.70 -14.12 5.17
N ASN A 97 -14.94 -12.81 5.13
CA ASN A 97 -15.91 -12.17 4.21
C ASN A 97 -15.27 -11.20 3.20
N PHE A 98 -14.03 -10.77 3.44
CA PHE A 98 -13.33 -9.77 2.62
C PHE A 98 -11.94 -10.24 2.22
N ASP A 99 -11.45 -9.75 1.08
CA ASP A 99 -10.04 -9.80 0.74
C ASP A 99 -9.34 -8.68 1.53
N VAL A 100 -8.69 -9.03 2.64
CA VAL A 100 -8.14 -8.03 3.57
C VAL A 100 -6.76 -7.58 3.12
N TYR A 101 -6.57 -6.27 3.03
CA TYR A 101 -5.31 -5.60 2.73
C TYR A 101 -4.86 -4.74 3.92
N VAL A 102 -3.57 -4.80 4.25
CA VAL A 102 -2.99 -3.95 5.31
C VAL A 102 -1.85 -3.13 4.73
N THR A 103 -2.04 -1.82 4.62
CA THR A 103 -0.94 -0.92 4.26
C THR A 103 -0.10 -0.63 5.50
N ILE A 104 1.23 -0.67 5.39
CA ILE A 104 2.15 -0.44 6.50
C ILE A 104 3.13 0.67 6.08
N GLN A 105 3.06 1.83 6.72
CA GLN A 105 3.90 2.99 6.44
C GLN A 105 4.50 3.58 7.71
N PHE A 106 5.82 3.45 7.88
CA PHE A 106 6.58 4.05 8.98
C PHE A 106 7.89 4.64 8.46
N GLY A 107 8.60 5.41 9.28
CA GLY A 107 9.90 5.96 8.93
C GLY A 107 10.15 7.35 9.52
N HIS A 108 9.12 8.21 9.60
CA HIS A 108 9.30 9.60 10.05
C HIS A 108 9.80 9.72 11.48
N ASN A 109 9.35 8.80 12.35
CA ASN A 109 9.79 8.75 13.73
C ASN A 109 10.93 7.74 13.91
N ASP A 110 10.97 6.65 13.15
CA ASP A 110 12.05 5.67 13.21
C ASP A 110 13.41 6.28 12.85
N GLN A 111 13.47 7.25 11.92
CA GLN A 111 14.73 7.91 11.54
C GLN A 111 15.33 8.79 12.65
N LYS A 112 14.53 9.14 13.66
CA LYS A 112 14.90 10.15 14.65
C LYS A 112 15.95 9.58 15.61
N PRO A 113 17.14 10.20 15.75
CA PRO A 113 18.22 9.68 16.58
C PRO A 113 17.78 9.36 18.02
N GLU A 114 16.91 10.18 18.61
CA GLU A 114 16.39 9.99 19.98
C GLU A 114 15.53 8.72 20.15
N LYS A 115 15.06 8.11 19.06
CA LYS A 115 14.33 6.84 19.11
C LYS A 115 15.26 5.63 19.18
N ASN A 116 16.55 5.80 18.87
CA ASN A 116 17.57 4.75 18.93
C ASN A 116 17.18 3.47 18.13
N ILE A 117 16.60 3.66 16.93
CA ILE A 117 16.25 2.56 16.01
C ILE A 117 17.24 2.58 14.86
N THR A 118 18.00 1.50 14.71
CA THR A 118 18.92 1.35 13.56
C THR A 118 18.14 1.05 12.28
N LEU A 119 18.74 1.35 11.13
CA LEU A 119 18.14 1.02 9.82
C LEU A 119 17.87 -0.48 9.64
N ASP A 120 18.74 -1.34 10.17
CA ASP A 120 18.55 -2.79 10.12
C ASP A 120 17.39 -3.25 11.03
N GLN A 121 17.25 -2.63 12.21
CA GLN A 121 16.12 -2.89 13.09
C GLN A 121 14.81 -2.44 12.44
N TYR A 122 14.78 -1.24 11.85
CA TYR A 122 13.62 -0.72 11.12
C TYR A 122 13.21 -1.65 9.97
N GLN A 123 14.15 -2.07 9.13
CA GLN A 123 13.90 -3.04 8.05
C GLN A 123 13.35 -4.36 8.58
N THR A 124 13.96 -4.90 9.64
CA THR A 124 13.53 -6.15 10.28
C THR A 124 12.11 -6.03 10.83
N ASN A 125 11.79 -4.92 11.48
CA ASN A 125 10.46 -4.67 12.02
C ASN A 125 9.40 -4.64 10.93
N LEU A 126 9.61 -3.87 9.85
CA LEU A 126 8.69 -3.83 8.71
C LEU A 126 8.47 -5.22 8.10
N GLY A 127 9.55 -6.00 7.95
CA GLY A 127 9.46 -7.37 7.48
C GLY A 127 8.63 -8.27 8.39
N ASN A 128 8.78 -8.14 9.71
CA ASN A 128 8.01 -8.91 10.69
C ASN A 128 6.53 -8.53 10.66
N LEU A 129 6.20 -7.24 10.62
CA LEU A 129 4.82 -6.76 10.48
C LEU A 129 4.15 -7.35 9.23
N ALA A 130 4.84 -7.34 8.08
CA ALA A 130 4.32 -7.94 6.85
C ALA A 130 4.10 -9.46 6.98
N LYS A 131 5.06 -10.19 7.58
CA LYS A 131 4.92 -11.64 7.81
C LYS A 131 3.74 -11.96 8.72
N GLU A 132 3.50 -11.18 9.76
CA GLU A 132 2.36 -11.37 10.66
C GLU A 132 1.02 -11.20 9.93
N ILE A 133 0.88 -10.22 9.05
CA ILE A 133 -0.35 -10.08 8.23
C ILE A 133 -0.55 -11.25 7.29
N LYS A 134 0.52 -11.73 6.64
CA LYS A 134 0.46 -12.94 5.79
C LYS A 134 0.02 -14.16 6.58
N ALA A 135 0.55 -14.34 7.80
CA ALA A 135 0.19 -15.45 8.67
C ALA A 135 -1.30 -15.41 9.10
N LEU A 136 -1.93 -14.23 9.06
CA LEU A 136 -3.36 -14.05 9.32
C LEU A 136 -4.24 -14.23 8.08
N GLY A 137 -3.66 -14.59 6.93
CA GLY A 137 -4.39 -14.79 5.67
C GLY A 137 -4.78 -13.50 4.95
N ALA A 138 -4.09 -12.39 5.24
CA ALA A 138 -4.31 -11.09 4.61
C ALA A 138 -3.09 -10.65 3.78
N THR A 139 -3.28 -9.62 2.96
CA THR A 139 -2.26 -9.10 2.04
C THR A 139 -1.61 -7.83 2.60
N PRO A 140 -0.36 -7.88 3.09
CA PRO A 140 0.36 -6.67 3.45
C PRO A 140 0.82 -5.91 2.20
N ILE A 141 0.83 -4.59 2.31
CA ILE A 141 1.42 -3.67 1.33
C ILE A 141 2.37 -2.75 2.09
N LEU A 142 3.67 -2.83 1.82
CA LEU A 142 4.62 -1.88 2.39
C LEU A 142 4.59 -0.57 1.59
N VAL A 143 4.47 0.55 2.29
CA VAL A 143 4.43 1.89 1.68
C VAL A 143 5.65 2.65 2.14
N THR A 144 6.50 3.09 1.22
CA THR A 144 7.67 3.92 1.57
C THR A 144 7.19 5.24 2.21
N PRO A 145 7.93 5.82 3.18
CA PRO A 145 7.43 6.97 3.92
C PRO A 145 7.22 8.19 3.02
N LEU A 146 6.10 8.88 3.18
CA LEU A 146 5.76 10.10 2.44
C LEU A 146 6.92 11.13 2.47
N THR A 147 7.20 11.81 1.35
CA THR A 147 8.19 12.90 1.36
C THR A 147 7.76 14.04 2.29
N ARG A 148 8.73 14.67 2.93
CA ARG A 148 8.49 16.00 3.51
C ARG A 148 8.50 17.05 2.42
N ARG A 149 7.78 18.15 2.66
CA ARG A 149 7.67 19.29 1.75
C ARG A 149 8.70 20.37 2.11
N SER A 150 9.93 19.93 2.42
CA SER A 150 11.05 20.82 2.75
C SER A 150 11.93 21.01 1.53
N PHE A 151 12.25 22.26 1.22
CA PHE A 151 13.09 22.64 0.09
C PHE A 151 14.43 23.20 0.59
N SER A 152 15.49 22.95 -0.16
CA SER A 152 16.76 23.65 0.02
C SER A 152 16.65 25.10 -0.49
N SER A 153 17.63 25.94 -0.16
CA SER A 153 17.73 27.30 -0.72
C SER A 153 17.84 27.33 -2.25
N ALA A 154 18.21 26.21 -2.88
CA ALA A 154 18.25 26.05 -4.33
C ALA A 154 16.89 25.64 -4.94
N GLY A 155 15.83 25.55 -4.13
CA GLY A 155 14.50 25.14 -4.57
C GLY A 155 14.37 23.64 -4.84
N VAL A 156 15.24 22.81 -4.26
CA VAL A 156 15.23 21.35 -4.44
C VAL A 156 14.62 20.66 -3.23
N VAL A 157 13.68 19.72 -3.45
CA VAL A 157 13.08 18.94 -2.35
C VAL A 157 14.13 18.11 -1.64
N THR A 158 14.20 18.25 -0.33
CA THR A 158 15.15 17.51 0.51
C THR A 158 14.74 16.04 0.61
N ASN A 159 15.67 15.13 0.32
CA ASN A 159 15.43 13.68 0.40
C ASN A 159 15.88 13.11 1.76
N ASN A 160 15.25 13.55 2.85
CA ASN A 160 15.67 13.19 4.21
C ASN A 160 15.14 11.83 4.71
N LEU A 161 14.45 11.07 3.86
CA LEU A 161 13.90 9.74 4.13
C LEU A 161 14.44 8.68 3.14
N ALA A 162 15.54 8.98 2.46
CA ALA A 162 16.13 8.11 1.45
C ALA A 162 16.47 6.72 2.01
N ASN A 163 17.09 6.68 3.19
CA ASN A 163 17.47 5.44 3.86
C ASN A 163 16.22 4.63 4.25
N GLU A 164 15.21 5.26 4.84
CA GLU A 164 13.97 4.60 5.26
C GLU A 164 13.18 4.08 4.05
N ARG A 165 13.18 4.81 2.93
CA ARG A 165 12.64 4.33 1.65
C ARG A 165 13.36 3.06 1.20
N GLU A 166 14.68 3.08 1.14
CA GLU A 166 15.49 1.92 0.72
C GLU A 166 15.26 0.71 1.62
N ARG A 167 15.24 0.92 2.95
CA ARG A 167 14.98 -0.14 3.93
C ARG A 167 13.57 -0.69 3.87
N THR A 168 12.57 0.13 3.54
CA THR A 168 11.21 -0.35 3.28
C THR A 168 11.16 -1.27 2.05
N ILE A 169 11.83 -0.88 0.96
CA ILE A 169 11.90 -1.70 -0.27
C ILE A 169 12.69 -2.98 -0.03
N ALA A 170 13.78 -2.92 0.73
CA ALA A 170 14.55 -4.10 1.13
C ALA A 170 13.71 -5.06 1.99
N ALA A 171 12.94 -4.56 2.96
CA ALA A 171 12.02 -5.37 3.75
C ALA A 171 10.94 -6.03 2.87
N ALA A 172 10.38 -5.29 1.91
CA ALA A 172 9.40 -5.80 0.96
C ALA A 172 9.99 -6.95 0.13
N THR A 173 11.20 -6.76 -0.38
CA THR A 173 11.93 -7.74 -1.19
C THR A 173 12.23 -9.00 -0.39
N ALA A 174 12.80 -8.85 0.82
CA ALA A 174 13.16 -9.96 1.71
C ALA A 174 11.94 -10.81 2.13
N THR A 175 10.75 -10.20 2.18
CA THR A 175 9.52 -10.88 2.58
C THR A 175 8.61 -11.25 1.41
N LYS A 176 9.00 -10.95 0.17
CA LYS A 176 8.17 -11.11 -1.04
C LYS A 176 6.81 -10.43 -0.87
N THR A 177 6.83 -9.20 -0.38
CA THR A 177 5.64 -8.38 -0.11
C THR A 177 5.53 -7.31 -1.18
N THR A 178 4.31 -7.06 -1.69
CA THR A 178 4.05 -5.92 -2.57
C THR A 178 4.43 -4.63 -1.86
N TYR A 179 5.12 -3.72 -2.55
CA TYR A 179 5.33 -2.37 -2.07
C TYR A 179 4.90 -1.33 -3.09
N ILE A 180 4.56 -0.16 -2.58
CA ILE A 180 4.35 1.05 -3.37
C ILE A 180 5.34 2.13 -2.91
N ASP A 181 5.96 2.79 -3.88
CA ASP A 181 7.00 3.77 -3.62
C ASP A 181 6.43 5.19 -3.53
N LEU A 182 5.72 5.46 -2.44
CA LEU A 182 5.14 6.77 -2.17
C LEU A 182 6.24 7.84 -2.02
N ASN A 183 7.37 7.54 -1.38
CA ASN A 183 8.46 8.50 -1.19
C ASN A 183 8.97 9.07 -2.53
N LEU A 184 9.35 8.21 -3.47
CA LEU A 184 9.85 8.65 -4.78
C LEU A 184 8.81 9.51 -5.52
N ASN A 185 7.58 9.02 -5.61
CA ASN A 185 6.55 9.66 -6.41
C ASN A 185 6.03 10.95 -5.77
N SER A 186 5.89 10.98 -4.44
CA SER A 186 5.54 12.20 -3.72
C SER A 186 6.64 13.25 -3.82
N ARG A 187 7.92 12.86 -3.76
CA ARG A 187 9.05 13.79 -3.95
C ARG A 187 9.06 14.40 -5.35
N LYS A 188 8.87 13.59 -6.39
CA LYS A 188 8.74 14.06 -7.78
C LYS A 188 7.58 15.04 -7.94
N TYR A 189 6.42 14.71 -7.37
CA TYR A 189 5.24 15.57 -7.39
C TYR A 189 5.50 16.90 -6.68
N VAL A 190 6.01 16.85 -5.45
CA VAL A 190 6.33 18.04 -4.64
C VAL A 190 7.37 18.92 -5.33
N GLN A 191 8.40 18.36 -5.98
CA GLN A 191 9.32 19.17 -6.77
C GLN A 191 8.60 19.89 -7.92
N ALA A 192 7.78 19.16 -8.68
CA ALA A 192 7.17 19.68 -9.89
C ALA A 192 6.18 20.82 -9.62
N ILE A 193 5.45 20.77 -8.50
CA ILE A 193 4.50 21.83 -8.12
C ILE A 193 5.18 23.03 -7.44
N GLY A 194 6.43 22.89 -7.02
CA GLY A 194 7.18 23.94 -6.33
C GLY A 194 6.78 24.15 -4.86
N GLU A 195 7.59 24.92 -4.14
CA GLU A 195 7.50 25.09 -2.69
C GLU A 195 6.16 25.70 -2.24
N GLU A 196 5.75 26.81 -2.87
CA GLU A 196 4.51 27.51 -2.51
C GLU A 196 3.28 26.59 -2.59
N LYS A 197 3.10 25.91 -3.73
CA LYS A 197 1.98 24.99 -3.92
C LYS A 197 2.11 23.76 -3.01
N ALA A 198 3.31 23.24 -2.79
CA ALA A 198 3.51 22.14 -1.86
C ALA A 198 3.13 22.53 -0.41
N HIS A 199 3.51 23.72 0.04
CA HIS A 199 3.18 24.21 1.40
C HIS A 199 1.69 24.49 1.58
N SER A 200 0.92 24.69 0.50
CA SER A 200 -0.55 24.74 0.57
C SER A 200 -1.18 23.44 1.09
N TYR A 201 -0.44 22.33 1.09
CA TYR A 201 -0.87 21.05 1.67
C TYR A 201 -0.44 20.85 3.13
N ASN A 202 0.30 21.78 3.74
CA ASN A 202 0.72 21.66 5.14
C ASN A 202 -0.49 21.79 6.07
N LEU A 203 -0.51 20.98 7.14
CA LEU A 203 -1.52 21.05 8.19
C LEU A 203 -1.57 22.43 8.85
N VAL A 204 -0.38 22.97 9.14
CA VAL A 204 -0.15 24.36 9.53
C VAL A 204 1.06 24.89 8.75
N PRO A 205 1.18 26.20 8.47
CA PRO A 205 2.19 26.71 7.55
C PRO A 205 3.63 26.26 7.82
N SER A 206 4.03 26.15 9.09
CA SER A 206 5.39 25.75 9.51
C SER A 206 5.63 24.23 9.53
N ASP A 207 4.64 23.41 9.19
CA ASP A 207 4.69 21.94 9.30
C ASP A 207 4.80 21.27 7.92
N ASN A 208 6.04 21.04 7.49
CA ASN A 208 6.35 20.38 6.23
C ASN A 208 6.16 18.85 6.28
N THR A 209 5.61 18.30 7.36
CA THR A 209 5.40 16.85 7.54
C THR A 209 3.93 16.49 7.42
N HIS A 210 3.07 17.08 8.25
CA HIS A 210 1.66 16.70 8.31
C HIS A 210 0.84 17.42 7.23
N LEU A 211 -0.09 16.68 6.64
CA LEU A 211 -0.97 17.13 5.57
C LEU A 211 -2.23 17.77 6.15
N ASN A 212 -2.74 18.82 5.52
CA ASN A 212 -4.12 19.27 5.73
C ASN A 212 -5.13 18.35 4.99
N ALA A 213 -6.41 18.73 5.01
CA ALA A 213 -7.47 17.95 4.38
C ALA A 213 -7.28 17.79 2.86
N GLU A 214 -6.87 18.85 2.15
CA GLU A 214 -6.62 18.80 0.71
C GLU A 214 -5.41 17.90 0.39
N GLY A 215 -4.31 18.07 1.12
CA GLY A 215 -3.13 17.21 1.02
C GLY A 215 -3.47 15.74 1.27
N SER A 216 -4.33 15.46 2.26
CA SER A 216 -4.81 14.09 2.52
C SER A 216 -5.44 13.47 1.28
N VAL A 217 -6.30 14.21 0.56
CA VAL A 217 -6.95 13.75 -0.68
C VAL A 217 -5.94 13.56 -1.80
N VAL A 218 -5.04 14.52 -2.02
CA VAL A 218 -4.03 14.48 -3.11
C VAL A 218 -3.07 13.30 -2.92
N PHE A 219 -2.43 13.20 -1.76
CA PHE A 219 -1.49 12.11 -1.48
C PHE A 219 -2.21 10.77 -1.28
N GLY A 220 -3.45 10.78 -0.79
CA GLY A 220 -4.32 9.60 -0.75
C GLY A 220 -4.65 9.07 -2.15
N ARG A 221 -4.87 9.96 -3.12
CA ARG A 221 -5.05 9.57 -4.52
C ARG A 221 -3.77 9.00 -5.10
N LEU A 222 -2.62 9.61 -4.82
CA LEU A 222 -1.32 9.07 -5.25
C LEU A 222 -1.09 7.65 -4.72
N VAL A 223 -1.42 7.39 -3.45
CA VAL A 223 -1.36 6.04 -2.87
C VAL A 223 -2.30 5.08 -3.59
N ALA A 224 -3.54 5.50 -3.88
CA ALA A 224 -4.49 4.68 -4.63
C ALA A 224 -3.97 4.35 -6.04
N ASP A 225 -3.44 5.33 -6.77
CA ASP A 225 -2.89 5.12 -8.11
C ASP A 225 -1.71 4.16 -8.11
N LEU A 226 -0.77 4.33 -7.17
CA LEU A 226 0.36 3.44 -7.01
C LEU A 226 -0.07 2.01 -6.70
N LEU A 227 -1.08 1.84 -5.84
CA LEU A 227 -1.65 0.52 -5.54
C LEU A 227 -2.30 -0.09 -6.79
N LEU A 228 -3.12 0.67 -7.52
CA LEU A 228 -3.83 0.20 -8.70
C LEU A 228 -2.88 -0.15 -9.87
N GLN A 229 -1.68 0.42 -9.92
CA GLN A 229 -0.62 -0.02 -10.84
C GLN A 229 -0.05 -1.40 -10.50
N LYS A 230 -0.10 -1.81 -9.23
CA LYS A 230 0.38 -3.12 -8.76
C LYS A 230 -0.72 -4.18 -8.75
N GLU A 231 -1.95 -3.76 -8.43
CA GLU A 231 -3.10 -4.62 -8.18
C GLU A 231 -4.30 -4.10 -8.99
N THR A 232 -4.23 -4.23 -10.30
CA THR A 232 -5.21 -3.66 -11.25
C THR A 232 -6.64 -4.19 -11.03
N GLN A 233 -6.78 -5.39 -10.50
CA GLN A 233 -8.07 -6.00 -10.15
C GLN A 233 -8.84 -5.21 -9.08
N LEU A 234 -8.15 -4.36 -8.31
CA LEU A 234 -8.77 -3.53 -7.29
C LEU A 234 -9.50 -2.31 -7.87
N ALA A 235 -9.26 -1.93 -9.13
CA ALA A 235 -9.77 -0.69 -9.72
C ALA A 235 -11.29 -0.55 -9.64
N GLN A 236 -12.03 -1.65 -9.75
CA GLN A 236 -13.49 -1.68 -9.65
C GLN A 236 -14.02 -1.19 -8.28
N TRP A 237 -13.21 -1.31 -7.22
CA TRP A 237 -13.55 -0.93 -5.85
C TRP A 237 -13.20 0.52 -5.50
N PHE A 238 -12.65 1.28 -6.45
CA PHE A 238 -12.30 2.69 -6.26
C PHE A 238 -13.16 3.60 -7.14
N THR A 239 -13.54 4.76 -6.61
CA THR A 239 -14.08 5.87 -7.38
C THR A 239 -12.96 6.48 -8.22
N PRO A 240 -13.09 6.46 -9.56
CA PRO A 240 -12.12 7.13 -10.42
C PRO A 240 -12.09 8.62 -10.12
N ASN A 241 -10.90 9.20 -10.11
CA ASN A 241 -10.72 10.65 -10.15
C ASN A 241 -9.67 10.97 -11.20
N LYS A 242 -10.06 10.83 -12.46
CA LYS A 242 -9.15 10.94 -13.60
C LYS A 242 -8.48 12.32 -13.64
N THR A 243 -9.22 13.39 -13.37
CA THR A 243 -8.68 14.75 -13.34
C THR A 243 -7.52 14.89 -12.36
N LEU A 244 -7.71 14.46 -11.10
CA LEU A 244 -6.65 14.54 -10.10
C LEU A 244 -5.48 13.59 -10.42
N SER A 245 -5.76 12.37 -10.88
CA SER A 245 -4.71 11.45 -11.31
C SER A 245 -3.89 12.02 -12.46
N ASP A 246 -4.53 12.55 -13.51
CA ASP A 246 -3.84 13.15 -14.65
C ASP A 246 -2.96 14.33 -14.21
N GLU A 247 -3.44 15.18 -13.30
CA GLU A 247 -2.67 16.29 -12.75
C GLU A 247 -1.41 15.80 -12.00
N ILE A 248 -1.58 14.85 -11.08
CA ILE A 248 -0.48 14.27 -10.30
C ILE A 248 0.55 13.62 -11.23
N TRP A 249 0.11 12.76 -12.15
CA TRP A 249 1.02 12.01 -13.03
C TRP A 249 1.66 12.86 -14.11
N LYS A 250 0.97 13.91 -14.61
CA LYS A 250 1.61 14.91 -15.48
C LYS A 250 2.75 15.60 -14.76
N ALA A 251 2.56 16.02 -13.51
CA ALA A 251 3.59 16.64 -12.70
C ALA A 251 4.76 15.67 -12.42
N ILE A 252 4.46 14.43 -12.00
CA ILE A 252 5.48 13.40 -11.72
C ILE A 252 6.31 13.07 -12.96
N ASN A 253 5.67 12.88 -14.12
CA ASN A 253 6.36 12.49 -15.36
C ASN A 253 7.16 13.63 -15.99
N GLY A 254 6.80 14.89 -15.71
CA GLY A 254 7.59 16.07 -16.08
C GLY A 254 8.75 16.37 -15.12
N SER A 255 8.84 15.69 -13.99
CA SER A 255 9.82 15.95 -12.93
C SER A 255 11.14 15.21 -13.17
N SER A 256 12.27 15.90 -13.02
CA SER A 256 13.62 15.35 -13.25
C SER A 256 14.33 14.84 -11.99
N VAL A 257 13.63 14.74 -10.85
CA VAL A 257 14.22 14.34 -9.55
C VAL A 257 14.11 12.86 -9.21
#